data_AF-A0A914INB5-F1
#
_entry.id   AF-A0A914INB5-F1
#
_cell.length_a   1.000
_cell.length_b   1.000
_cell.length_c   1.000
_cell.angle_alpha   90.00
_cell.angle_beta   90.00
_cell.angle_gamma   90.00
#
_symmetry.space_group_name_H-M   'P 1'
#
loop_
_entity.id
_entity.type
_entity.pdbx_description
1 polymer ?
#
loop_
_entity_poly.entity_id
_entity_poly.type
_entity_poly.pdbx_seq_one_letter_code
_entity_poly.pdbx_strand_id
1 'polypeptide(L)'
;MKFVIVFFAIIGAVLACNQNADCVSCTTNSGCFYDNAASSCKSVLLQLFTSQSSVIPLPYDCPTNPPGNFQYSDDFGRNRALVFAMASNGLTPDDAQICLTNRVPDAKIVKQYTVVCDWFQSNCSAILALNPKENSIVVAFRGTKGATQFFIEAINLLVYQSSSSPLFDGKVFTYFANAFDLLWTSGLASDLQNLKNENPSYELWTFGHSLGGSLATLAANAAVKTGIFTGDKVKVVTMGEPRTGDYTFAQGVSKNVPGIYRIVHGADLVTKLPLKLTLEQKSAYHTNFEVWYNNDMAQGAGFVVNNRADDQSGSNTVNYDGKDYHNNYFNVDNDNYHLNGCL
;
A
#
# COMPACT_ATOMS: atom_id res chain seq x y z
N MET A 1 42.01 18.07 34.76
CA MET A 1 40.90 19.01 34.48
C MET A 1 40.47 19.06 33.01
N LYS A 2 41.36 18.99 32.01
CA LYS A 2 40.97 19.00 30.57
C LYS A 2 40.22 17.74 30.09
N PHE A 3 40.47 16.57 30.68
CA PHE A 3 39.76 15.33 30.32
C PHE A 3 38.30 15.26 30.80
N VAL A 4 37.97 15.89 31.93
CA VAL A 4 36.61 15.91 32.49
C VAL A 4 35.70 16.84 31.68
N ILE A 5 36.24 17.95 31.17
CA ILE A 5 35.49 18.93 30.36
C ILE A 5 35.14 18.35 28.98
N VAL A 6 36.01 17.53 28.38
CA VAL A 6 35.73 16.83 27.12
C VAL A 6 34.67 15.74 27.33
N PHE A 7 34.67 15.04 28.47
CA PHE A 7 33.64 14.05 28.79
C PHE A 7 32.24 14.68 28.98
N PHE A 8 32.15 15.85 29.63
CA PHE A 8 30.90 16.59 29.75
C PHE A 8 30.46 17.28 28.45
N ALA A 9 31.38 17.69 27.58
CA ALA A 9 31.04 18.23 26.27
C ALA A 9 30.48 17.16 25.31
N ILE A 10 30.98 15.92 25.41
CA ILE A 10 30.45 14.78 24.64
C ILE A 10 29.08 14.34 25.17
N ILE A 11 28.85 14.42 26.49
CA ILE A 11 27.53 14.17 27.09
C ILE A 11 26.54 15.29 26.74
N GLY A 12 26.99 16.56 26.72
CA GLY A 12 26.15 17.72 26.40
C GLY A 12 25.64 17.77 24.95
N ALA A 13 26.36 17.16 24.01
CA ALA A 13 25.96 17.07 22.60
C ALA A 13 24.99 15.89 22.31
N VAL A 14 24.82 14.96 23.25
CA VAL A 14 24.00 13.74 23.08
C VAL A 14 22.63 13.86 23.79
N LEU A 15 22.34 14.99 24.47
CA LEU A 15 21.26 15.07 25.47
C LEU A 15 20.20 16.17 25.30
N ALA A 16 20.11 16.87 24.17
CA ALA A 16 19.09 17.91 24.02
C ALA A 16 18.14 17.66 22.84
N CYS A 17 17.42 16.53 22.87
CA CYS A 17 16.16 16.46 22.14
C CYS A 17 15.20 17.49 22.77
N ASN A 18 14.70 18.44 21.97
CA ASN A 18 13.74 19.43 22.46
C ASN A 18 12.44 18.71 22.83
N GLN A 19 12.19 18.51 24.13
CA GLN A 19 11.05 17.73 24.62
C GLN A 19 9.69 18.24 24.13
N ASN A 20 9.60 19.54 23.81
CA ASN A 20 8.40 20.21 23.31
C ASN A 20 8.30 20.23 21.78
N ALA A 21 9.25 19.65 21.06
CA ALA A 21 9.19 19.55 19.61
C ALA A 21 7.99 18.67 19.19
N ASP A 22 7.29 19.10 18.15
CA ASP A 22 6.33 18.25 17.46
C ASP A 22 7.02 17.01 16.87
N CYS A 23 6.23 16.01 16.46
CA CYS A 23 6.77 14.74 16.01
C CYS A 23 7.76 14.89 14.84
N VAL A 24 7.46 15.72 13.84
CA VAL A 24 8.29 15.87 12.63
C VAL A 24 9.59 16.58 12.98
N SER A 25 9.50 17.68 13.72
CA SER A 25 10.66 18.43 14.21
C SER A 25 11.56 17.55 15.08
N CYS A 26 10.97 16.69 15.91
CA CYS A 26 11.69 15.75 16.77
C CYS A 26 12.47 14.70 15.98
N THR A 27 11.78 14.00 15.07
CA THR A 27 12.31 12.85 14.32
C THR A 27 13.24 13.23 13.17
N THR A 28 13.24 14.50 12.77
CA THR A 28 14.24 15.04 11.82
C THR A 28 15.60 15.25 12.50
N ASN A 29 15.64 15.35 13.83
CA ASN A 29 16.89 15.52 14.56
C ASN A 29 17.57 14.17 14.84
N SER A 30 18.78 14.00 14.31
CA SER A 30 19.58 12.78 14.51
C SER A 30 19.77 12.47 16.00
N GLY A 31 19.45 11.24 16.39
CA GLY A 31 19.56 10.76 17.77
C GLY A 31 18.33 11.02 18.65
N CYS A 32 17.23 11.51 18.08
CA CYS A 32 15.94 11.67 18.74
C CYS A 32 14.86 10.75 18.16
N PHE A 33 13.87 10.42 18.97
CA PHE A 33 12.61 9.81 18.55
C PHE A 33 11.44 10.48 19.27
N TYR A 34 10.25 10.44 18.68
CA TYR A 34 9.04 10.95 19.31
C TYR A 34 8.31 9.83 20.05
N ASP A 35 8.00 10.03 21.33
CA ASP A 35 7.15 9.13 22.11
C ASP A 35 5.70 9.58 22.03
N ASN A 36 4.89 8.87 21.24
CA ASN A 36 3.50 9.19 20.99
C ASN A 36 2.63 9.10 22.25
N ALA A 37 2.95 8.20 23.18
CA ALA A 37 2.17 8.05 24.42
C ALA A 37 2.45 9.21 25.40
N ALA A 38 3.70 9.65 25.47
CA ALA A 38 4.10 10.79 26.30
C ALA A 38 3.93 12.15 25.61
N SER A 39 3.63 12.17 24.30
CA SER A 39 3.59 13.37 23.47
C SER A 39 4.86 14.22 23.59
N SER A 40 6.04 13.58 23.59
CA SER A 40 7.32 14.24 23.89
C SER A 40 8.46 13.71 23.04
N CYS A 41 9.44 14.57 22.75
CA CYS A 41 10.67 14.18 22.05
C CYS A 41 11.72 13.64 23.03
N LYS A 42 12.29 12.47 22.76
CA LYS A 42 13.24 11.77 23.63
C LYS A 42 14.53 11.39 22.89
N SER A 43 15.63 11.31 23.62
CA SER A 43 16.90 10.78 23.10
C SER A 43 16.78 9.28 22.82
N VAL A 44 17.37 8.80 21.73
CA VAL A 44 17.43 7.37 21.37
C VAL A 44 18.00 6.49 22.49
N LEU A 45 18.81 7.04 23.39
CA LEU A 45 19.31 6.34 24.58
C LEU A 45 18.18 5.88 25.53
N LEU A 46 17.01 6.52 25.47
CA LEU A 46 15.83 6.19 26.28
C LEU A 46 14.87 5.20 25.59
N GLN A 47 15.19 4.76 24.37
CA GLN A 47 14.29 3.91 23.58
C GLN A 47 14.05 2.55 24.26
N LEU A 48 15.07 1.95 24.90
CA LEU A 48 14.96 0.69 25.63
C LEU A 48 14.03 0.78 26.87
N PHE A 49 13.75 1.99 27.35
CA PHE A 49 12.86 2.26 28.49
C PHE A 49 11.49 2.78 28.07
N THR A 50 11.20 2.79 26.76
CA THR A 50 9.94 3.28 26.20
C THR A 50 9.18 2.13 25.55
N SER A 51 7.85 2.13 25.66
CA SER A 51 7.02 1.13 24.98
C SER A 51 7.28 1.17 23.48
N GLN A 52 7.60 0.02 22.89
CA GLN A 52 7.97 -0.04 21.48
C GLN A 52 6.85 0.53 20.58
N SER A 53 5.58 0.27 20.93
CA SER A 53 4.39 0.75 20.22
C SER A 53 4.22 2.27 20.20
N SER A 54 4.86 3.00 21.13
CA SER A 54 4.78 4.46 21.19
C SER A 54 5.97 5.16 20.55
N VAL A 55 7.03 4.42 20.19
CA VAL A 55 8.23 4.97 19.56
C VAL A 55 7.95 5.31 18.09
N ILE A 56 8.23 6.56 17.73
CA ILE A 56 8.22 7.05 16.35
C ILE A 56 9.64 7.53 16.02
N PRO A 57 10.45 6.72 15.30
CA PRO A 57 11.84 7.06 15.01
C PRO A 57 12.00 7.90 13.74
N LEU A 58 11.01 7.89 12.84
CA LEU A 58 11.11 8.49 11.51
C LEU A 58 9.97 9.49 11.27
N PRO A 59 10.23 10.60 10.55
CA PRO A 59 9.24 11.65 10.35
C PRO A 59 8.03 11.22 9.53
N TYR A 60 8.18 10.24 8.65
CA TYR A 60 7.08 9.71 7.84
C TYR A 60 6.03 8.92 8.66
N ASP A 61 6.41 8.40 9.84
CA ASP A 61 5.49 7.72 10.76
C ASP A 61 4.82 8.64 11.76
N CYS A 62 5.11 9.94 11.68
CA CYS A 62 4.40 10.92 12.48
C CYS A 62 2.90 10.93 12.12
N PRO A 63 2.00 11.06 13.11
CA PRO A 63 0.57 11.05 12.87
C PRO A 63 0.15 12.09 11.84
N THR A 64 -0.59 11.67 10.81
CA THR A 64 -1.17 12.54 9.78
C THR A 64 -2.66 12.23 9.58
N ASN A 65 -3.43 13.23 9.18
CA ASN A 65 -4.84 13.02 8.85
C ASN A 65 -4.98 12.53 7.40
N PRO A 66 -5.95 11.66 7.11
CA PRO A 66 -6.29 11.31 5.74
C PRO A 66 -6.66 12.55 4.92
N PRO A 67 -6.41 12.54 3.60
CA PRO A 67 -6.59 13.73 2.79
C PRO A 67 -8.08 14.11 2.69
N GLY A 68 -8.35 15.42 2.62
CA GLY A 68 -9.73 15.92 2.59
C GLY A 68 -10.50 15.60 1.30
N ASN A 69 -9.82 15.32 0.18
CA ASN A 69 -10.44 15.07 -1.12
C ASN A 69 -10.88 13.61 -1.34
N PHE A 70 -10.38 12.66 -0.55
CA PHE A 70 -10.82 11.28 -0.59
C PHE A 70 -10.73 10.64 0.80
N GLN A 71 -11.88 10.39 1.39
CA GLN A 71 -12.00 9.63 2.63
C GLN A 71 -12.49 8.23 2.31
N TYR A 72 -11.81 7.23 2.88
CA TYR A 72 -12.22 5.85 2.76
C TYR A 72 -13.60 5.62 3.41
N SER A 73 -14.42 4.78 2.77
CA SER A 73 -15.65 4.23 3.34
C SER A 73 -15.73 2.73 3.10
N ASP A 74 -16.39 1.99 4.01
CA ASP A 74 -16.66 0.56 3.82
C ASP A 74 -17.38 0.29 2.49
N ASP A 75 -18.35 1.14 2.13
CA ASP A 75 -19.07 1.05 0.86
C ASP A 75 -18.12 1.13 -0.35
N PHE A 76 -17.18 2.07 -0.37
CA PHE A 76 -16.22 2.19 -1.47
C PHE A 76 -15.28 0.98 -1.50
N GLY A 77 -14.79 0.53 -0.34
CA GLY A 77 -13.96 -0.66 -0.24
C GLY A 77 -14.66 -1.92 -0.74
N ARG A 78 -15.89 -2.15 -0.27
CA ARG A 78 -16.68 -3.36 -0.52
C ARG A 78 -17.31 -3.38 -1.93
N ASN A 79 -17.86 -2.26 -2.38
CA ASN A 79 -18.66 -2.20 -3.60
C ASN A 79 -17.92 -1.61 -4.80
N ARG A 80 -16.68 -1.13 -4.64
CA ARG A 80 -15.79 -0.74 -5.74
C ARG A 80 -14.47 -1.47 -5.69
N ALA A 81 -13.65 -1.21 -4.67
CA ALA A 81 -12.27 -1.71 -4.64
C ALA A 81 -12.21 -3.23 -4.71
N LEU A 82 -12.97 -3.93 -3.85
CA LEU A 82 -13.07 -5.39 -3.86
C LEU A 82 -13.59 -5.90 -5.21
N VAL A 83 -14.70 -5.36 -5.72
CA VAL A 83 -15.33 -5.84 -6.96
C VAL A 83 -14.38 -5.75 -8.15
N PHE A 84 -13.72 -4.61 -8.36
CA PHE A 84 -12.78 -4.44 -9.47
C PHE A 84 -11.51 -5.28 -9.27
N ALA A 85 -10.97 -5.34 -8.05
CA ALA A 85 -9.82 -6.20 -7.75
C ALA A 85 -10.16 -7.67 -8.03
N MET A 86 -11.35 -8.14 -7.64
CA MET A 86 -11.77 -9.52 -7.86
C MET A 86 -12.12 -9.80 -9.31
N ALA A 87 -12.73 -8.85 -10.04
CA ALA A 87 -12.98 -8.97 -11.47
C ALA A 87 -11.69 -9.21 -12.27
N SER A 88 -10.55 -8.65 -11.84
CA SER A 88 -9.25 -8.88 -12.47
C SER A 88 -8.77 -10.34 -12.40
N ASN A 89 -9.40 -11.19 -11.57
CA ASN A 89 -9.13 -12.64 -11.52
C ASN A 89 -9.72 -13.44 -12.69
N GLY A 90 -10.67 -12.84 -13.43
CA GLY A 90 -11.27 -13.43 -14.63
C GLY A 90 -10.22 -13.90 -15.64
N LEU A 91 -10.49 -15.04 -16.30
CA LEU A 91 -9.57 -15.59 -17.31
C LEU A 91 -9.68 -14.83 -18.64
N THR A 92 -10.85 -14.26 -18.90
CA THR A 92 -11.16 -13.48 -20.09
C THR A 92 -11.80 -12.14 -19.71
N PRO A 93 -11.81 -11.15 -20.64
CA PRO A 93 -12.51 -9.89 -20.43
C PRO A 93 -14.01 -10.07 -20.10
N ASP A 94 -14.65 -11.08 -20.69
CA ASP A 94 -16.06 -11.38 -20.43
C ASP A 94 -16.28 -11.89 -19.01
N ASP A 95 -15.38 -12.74 -18.49
CA ASP A 95 -15.43 -13.18 -17.09
C ASP A 95 -15.32 -12.00 -16.12
N ALA A 96 -14.39 -11.07 -16.40
CA ALA A 96 -14.24 -9.85 -15.61
C ALA A 96 -15.49 -8.95 -15.71
N GLN A 97 -16.09 -8.85 -16.90
CA GLN A 97 -17.30 -8.06 -17.13
C GLN A 97 -18.53 -8.62 -16.40
N ILE A 98 -18.62 -9.92 -16.13
CA ILE A 98 -19.73 -10.50 -15.34
C ILE A 98 -19.76 -9.87 -13.93
N CYS A 99 -18.61 -9.80 -13.25
CA CYS A 99 -18.51 -9.16 -11.94
C CYS A 99 -18.97 -7.69 -11.97
N LEU A 100 -18.52 -6.93 -12.98
CA LEU A 100 -18.92 -5.53 -13.13
C LEU A 100 -20.42 -5.41 -13.44
N THR A 101 -20.96 -6.25 -14.31
CA THR A 101 -22.39 -6.22 -14.66
C THR A 101 -23.29 -6.44 -13.44
N ASN A 102 -22.89 -7.35 -12.53
CA ASN A 102 -23.68 -7.66 -11.34
C ASN A 102 -23.59 -6.59 -10.25
N ARG A 103 -22.45 -5.90 -10.11
CA ARG A 103 -22.16 -5.03 -8.95
C ARG A 103 -21.94 -3.56 -9.27
N VAL A 104 -21.47 -3.26 -10.47
CA VAL A 104 -21.16 -1.90 -10.97
C VAL A 104 -21.61 -1.82 -12.45
N PRO A 105 -22.93 -1.92 -12.75
CA PRO A 105 -23.44 -2.16 -14.11
C PRO A 105 -23.10 -1.07 -15.12
N ASP A 106 -22.77 0.13 -14.64
CA ASP A 106 -22.36 1.26 -15.47
C ASP A 106 -20.90 1.15 -15.95
N ALA A 107 -20.09 0.29 -15.32
CA ALA A 107 -18.68 0.09 -15.67
C ALA A 107 -18.50 -0.96 -16.78
N LYS A 108 -17.56 -0.68 -17.69
CA LYS A 108 -17.22 -1.57 -18.81
C LYS A 108 -15.73 -1.84 -18.87
N ILE A 109 -15.37 -3.10 -19.06
CA ILE A 109 -14.02 -3.52 -19.40
C ILE A 109 -13.69 -2.95 -20.78
N VAL A 110 -12.63 -2.16 -20.84
CA VAL A 110 -12.04 -1.68 -22.10
C VAL A 110 -11.10 -2.72 -22.65
N LYS A 111 -10.22 -3.26 -21.78
CA LYS A 111 -9.22 -4.26 -22.17
C LYS A 111 -8.69 -5.03 -20.95
N GLN A 112 -8.26 -6.26 -21.19
CA GLN A 112 -7.48 -7.04 -20.22
C GLN A 112 -6.09 -7.31 -20.80
N TYR A 113 -5.08 -7.21 -19.94
CA TYR A 113 -3.67 -7.46 -20.24
C TYR A 113 -3.23 -8.68 -19.47
N THR A 114 -2.51 -9.57 -20.13
CA THR A 114 -1.98 -10.79 -19.51
C THR A 114 -0.57 -11.01 -20.02
N VAL A 115 0.37 -11.15 -19.08
CA VAL A 115 1.78 -11.37 -19.37
C VAL A 115 2.31 -12.46 -18.46
N VAL A 116 3.31 -13.22 -18.92
CA VAL A 116 4.07 -14.13 -18.06
C VAL A 116 5.03 -13.27 -17.23
N CYS A 117 4.88 -13.27 -15.90
CA CYS A 117 5.50 -12.25 -15.04
C CYS A 117 6.33 -12.81 -13.87
N ASP A 118 6.23 -14.11 -13.60
CA ASP A 118 7.03 -14.74 -12.53
C ASP A 118 7.91 -15.86 -13.09
N TRP A 119 8.84 -16.31 -12.26
CA TRP A 119 9.81 -17.34 -12.65
C TRP A 119 9.21 -18.75 -12.75
N PHE A 120 7.98 -18.93 -12.26
CA PHE A 120 7.20 -20.15 -12.43
C PHE A 120 6.38 -20.12 -13.73
N GLN A 121 6.57 -19.09 -14.57
CA GLN A 121 5.80 -18.84 -15.78
C GLN A 121 4.30 -18.63 -15.52
N SER A 122 3.93 -18.19 -14.31
CA SER A 122 2.57 -17.77 -14.04
C SER A 122 2.27 -16.44 -14.71
N ASN A 123 1.00 -16.29 -15.04
CA ASN A 123 0.49 -15.07 -15.64
C ASN A 123 0.19 -14.01 -14.57
N CYS A 124 0.60 -12.77 -14.82
CA CYS A 124 0.01 -11.60 -14.19
C CYS A 124 -1.06 -11.03 -15.10
N SER A 125 -2.07 -10.40 -14.52
CA SER A 125 -3.14 -9.77 -15.30
C SER A 125 -3.55 -8.43 -14.73
N ALA A 126 -3.97 -7.54 -15.61
CA ALA A 126 -4.58 -6.27 -15.29
C ALA A 126 -5.80 -6.04 -16.18
N ILE A 127 -6.83 -5.40 -15.64
CA ILE A 127 -7.98 -4.91 -16.40
C ILE A 127 -7.96 -3.37 -16.43
N LEU A 128 -8.29 -2.81 -17.59
CA LEU A 128 -8.59 -1.39 -17.76
C LEU A 128 -10.09 -1.28 -18.03
N ALA A 129 -10.78 -0.45 -17.25
CA ALA A 129 -12.22 -0.25 -17.32
C ALA A 129 -12.58 1.23 -17.30
N LEU A 130 -13.73 1.56 -17.88
CA LEU A 130 -14.34 2.89 -17.81
C LEU A 130 -15.62 2.82 -16.99
N ASN A 131 -15.79 3.73 -16.05
CA ASN A 131 -16.98 3.84 -15.20
C ASN A 131 -17.56 5.26 -15.31
N PRO A 132 -18.46 5.49 -16.27
CA PRO A 132 -18.98 6.83 -16.56
C PRO A 132 -19.84 7.41 -15.44
N LYS A 133 -20.54 6.57 -14.66
CA LYS A 133 -21.42 7.04 -13.58
C LYS A 133 -20.67 7.77 -12.48
N GLU A 134 -19.45 7.33 -12.19
CA GLU A 134 -18.59 7.94 -11.16
C GLU A 134 -17.44 8.73 -11.76
N ASN A 135 -17.45 8.93 -13.09
CA ASN A 135 -16.40 9.62 -13.84
C ASN A 135 -15.00 9.09 -13.51
N SER A 136 -14.81 7.77 -13.58
CA SER A 136 -13.54 7.13 -13.25
C SER A 136 -13.04 6.21 -14.36
N ILE A 137 -11.73 6.24 -14.59
CA ILE A 137 -10.98 5.23 -15.32
C ILE A 137 -10.38 4.31 -14.27
N VAL A 138 -10.59 3.00 -14.40
CA VAL A 138 -10.21 2.02 -13.38
C VAL A 138 -9.13 1.11 -13.95
N VAL A 139 -8.04 0.93 -13.21
CA VAL A 139 -7.05 -0.11 -13.47
C VAL A 139 -7.02 -1.05 -12.28
N ALA A 140 -7.35 -2.33 -12.49
CA ALA A 140 -7.30 -3.32 -11.42
C ALA A 140 -6.36 -4.47 -11.76
N PHE A 141 -5.56 -4.88 -10.78
CA PHE A 141 -4.52 -5.88 -10.94
C PHE A 141 -4.84 -7.16 -10.18
N ARG A 142 -4.54 -8.28 -10.82
CA ARG A 142 -4.76 -9.62 -10.28
C ARG A 142 -3.73 -9.98 -9.22
N GLY A 143 -4.19 -10.61 -8.14
CA GLY A 143 -3.35 -11.29 -7.17
C GLY A 143 -2.77 -12.62 -7.67
N THR A 144 -2.09 -13.34 -6.79
CA THR A 144 -1.59 -14.69 -7.08
C THR A 144 -2.73 -15.70 -6.97
N LYS A 145 -2.89 -16.61 -7.95
CA LYS A 145 -3.98 -17.61 -7.93
C LYS A 145 -3.64 -18.81 -7.06
N GLY A 146 -4.40 -19.05 -5.98
CA GLY A 146 -4.39 -20.30 -5.21
C GLY A 146 -3.02 -20.73 -4.64
N ALA A 147 -2.08 -19.80 -4.56
CA ALA A 147 -0.66 -20.06 -4.27
C ALA A 147 -0.11 -19.03 -3.27
N THR A 148 -0.95 -18.52 -2.36
CA THR A 148 -0.57 -17.56 -1.31
C THR A 148 0.66 -18.03 -0.51
N GLN A 149 0.73 -19.32 -0.19
CA GLN A 149 1.89 -19.89 0.50
C GLN A 149 3.18 -19.79 -0.33
N PHE A 150 3.11 -20.15 -1.61
CA PHE A 150 4.25 -20.02 -2.52
C PHE A 150 4.64 -18.55 -2.74
N PHE A 151 3.66 -17.65 -2.79
CA PHE A 151 3.89 -16.22 -2.88
C PHE A 151 4.62 -15.68 -1.65
N ILE A 152 4.22 -16.10 -0.45
CA ILE A 152 4.90 -15.74 0.80
C ILE A 152 6.35 -16.24 0.80
N GLU A 153 6.57 -17.49 0.37
CA GLU A 153 7.92 -18.06 0.24
C GLU A 153 8.76 -17.28 -0.78
N ALA A 154 8.18 -16.99 -1.95
CA ALA A 154 8.82 -16.21 -3.00
C ALA A 154 9.16 -14.80 -2.49
N ILE A 155 8.26 -14.10 -1.82
CA ILE A 155 8.56 -12.79 -1.26
C ILE A 155 9.72 -12.90 -0.25
N ASN A 156 9.68 -13.84 0.68
CA ASN A 156 10.75 -13.99 1.67
C ASN A 156 12.12 -14.28 1.04
N LEU A 157 12.16 -15.02 -0.06
CA LEU A 157 13.40 -15.38 -0.75
C LEU A 157 13.89 -14.29 -1.72
N LEU A 158 12.98 -13.53 -2.34
CA LEU A 158 13.27 -12.76 -3.55
C LEU A 158 13.31 -11.24 -3.36
N VAL A 159 12.90 -10.75 -2.19
CA VAL A 159 12.90 -9.30 -1.87
C VAL A 159 14.24 -8.75 -1.39
N TYR A 160 15.33 -9.50 -1.55
CA TYR A 160 16.68 -8.96 -1.32
C TYR A 160 17.19 -8.10 -2.47
N GLN A 161 16.55 -8.19 -3.64
CA GLN A 161 16.85 -7.33 -4.79
C GLN A 161 15.81 -6.22 -4.90
N SER A 162 16.30 -5.02 -5.18
CA SER A 162 15.45 -3.86 -5.41
C SER A 162 15.92 -3.13 -6.65
N SER A 163 14.95 -2.64 -7.40
CA SER A 163 15.13 -1.88 -8.63
C SER A 163 14.78 -0.41 -8.39
N SER A 164 15.54 0.48 -9.01
CA SER A 164 15.20 1.90 -9.13
C SER A 164 14.72 2.17 -10.55
N SER A 165 13.71 3.02 -10.69
CA SER A 165 13.15 3.43 -11.98
C SER A 165 12.72 4.89 -11.89
N PRO A 166 12.78 5.69 -12.97
CA PRO A 166 12.20 7.04 -12.99
C PRO A 166 10.70 7.08 -12.66
N LEU A 167 10.00 5.94 -12.78
CA LEU A 167 8.60 5.80 -12.44
C LEU A 167 8.32 5.76 -10.93
N PHE A 168 9.35 5.59 -10.10
CA PHE A 168 9.22 5.46 -8.65
C PHE A 168 10.23 6.33 -7.92
N ASP A 169 9.85 6.84 -6.76
CA ASP A 169 10.83 7.38 -5.82
C ASP A 169 11.46 6.18 -5.06
N GLY A 170 12.71 6.30 -4.61
CA GLY A 170 13.36 5.23 -3.83
C GLY A 170 13.59 3.92 -4.60
N LYS A 171 13.41 2.79 -3.92
CA LYS A 171 13.59 1.45 -4.48
C LYS A 171 12.34 0.59 -4.29
N VAL A 172 12.01 -0.18 -5.33
CA VAL A 172 10.91 -1.15 -5.34
C VAL A 172 11.51 -2.55 -5.38
N PHE A 173 10.93 -3.53 -4.68
CA PHE A 173 11.43 -4.91 -4.77
C PHE A 173 11.30 -5.44 -6.20
N THR A 174 12.39 -6.06 -6.69
CA THR A 174 12.54 -6.42 -8.11
C THR A 174 11.42 -7.35 -8.59
N TYR A 175 10.90 -8.21 -7.72
CA TYR A 175 9.74 -9.05 -8.03
C TYR A 175 8.51 -8.23 -8.48
N PHE A 176 8.12 -7.20 -7.70
CA PHE A 176 7.00 -6.33 -8.05
C PHE A 176 7.32 -5.43 -9.25
N ALA A 177 8.53 -4.88 -9.30
CA ALA A 177 8.96 -3.99 -10.38
C ALA A 177 8.90 -4.70 -11.75
N ASN A 178 9.42 -5.93 -11.84
CA ASN A 178 9.43 -6.68 -13.10
C ASN A 178 8.01 -7.03 -13.57
N ALA A 179 7.15 -7.51 -12.67
CA ALA A 179 5.77 -7.83 -12.99
C ALA A 179 4.99 -6.58 -13.44
N PHE A 180 5.21 -5.46 -12.77
CA PHE A 180 4.64 -4.17 -13.15
C PHE A 180 5.13 -3.71 -14.52
N ASP A 181 6.44 -3.68 -14.76
CA ASP A 181 7.03 -3.18 -16.00
C ASP A 181 6.51 -3.96 -17.22
N LEU A 182 6.39 -5.29 -17.11
CA LEU A 182 5.82 -6.14 -18.17
C LEU A 182 4.36 -5.79 -18.47
N LEU A 183 3.52 -5.61 -17.45
CA LEU A 183 2.12 -5.22 -17.64
C LEU A 183 2.00 -3.79 -18.17
N TRP A 184 2.72 -2.85 -17.59
CA TRP A 184 2.69 -1.43 -17.93
C TRP A 184 3.07 -1.21 -19.40
N THR A 185 4.13 -1.89 -19.86
CA THR A 185 4.65 -1.78 -21.22
C THR A 185 3.92 -2.66 -22.25
N SER A 186 3.01 -3.54 -21.83
CA SER A 186 2.17 -4.36 -22.73
C SER A 186 1.10 -3.57 -23.51
N GLY A 187 1.07 -2.25 -23.34
CA GLY A 187 0.07 -1.34 -23.92
C GLY A 187 -0.88 -0.72 -22.89
N LEU A 188 -0.82 -1.16 -21.62
CA LEU A 188 -1.65 -0.61 -20.55
C LEU A 188 -1.40 0.90 -20.36
N ALA A 189 -0.13 1.33 -20.35
CA ALA A 189 0.22 2.74 -20.17
C ALA A 189 -0.36 3.65 -21.29
N SER A 190 -0.23 3.21 -22.55
CA SER A 190 -0.73 3.96 -23.70
C SER A 190 -2.26 3.99 -23.74
N ASP A 191 -2.91 2.87 -23.44
CA ASP A 191 -4.37 2.80 -23.44
C ASP A 191 -4.97 3.63 -22.28
N LEU A 192 -4.32 3.65 -21.12
CA LEU A 192 -4.67 4.54 -20.00
C LEU A 192 -4.55 6.02 -20.39
N GLN A 193 -3.45 6.41 -21.05
CA GLN A 193 -3.25 7.77 -21.51
C GLN A 193 -4.32 8.18 -22.54
N ASN A 194 -4.67 7.30 -23.48
CA ASN A 194 -5.73 7.55 -24.46
C ASN A 194 -7.09 7.77 -23.79
N LEU A 195 -7.47 6.90 -22.85
CA LEU A 195 -8.73 7.08 -22.11
C LEU A 195 -8.76 8.38 -21.32
N LYS A 196 -7.63 8.80 -20.71
CA LYS A 196 -7.55 10.08 -20.02
C LYS A 196 -7.72 11.27 -20.98
N ASN A 197 -7.12 11.21 -22.17
CA ASN A 197 -7.29 12.26 -23.18
C ASN A 197 -8.75 12.36 -23.66
N GLU A 198 -9.44 11.23 -23.80
CA GLU A 198 -10.86 11.17 -24.17
C GLU A 198 -11.79 11.61 -23.03
N ASN A 199 -11.37 11.40 -21.77
CA ASN A 199 -12.17 11.67 -20.57
C ASN A 199 -11.40 12.58 -19.59
N PRO A 200 -11.12 13.85 -19.95
CA PRO A 200 -10.19 14.70 -19.22
C PRO A 200 -10.64 15.02 -17.80
N SER A 201 -11.94 14.99 -17.50
CA SER A 201 -12.48 15.22 -16.16
C SER A 201 -12.41 13.99 -15.24
N TYR A 202 -12.13 12.80 -15.78
CA TYR A 202 -12.21 11.56 -15.01
C TYR A 202 -11.02 11.39 -14.07
N GLU A 203 -11.28 10.75 -12.94
CA GLU A 203 -10.27 10.31 -11.98
C GLU A 203 -9.67 8.96 -12.41
N LEU A 204 -8.47 8.64 -11.92
CA LEU A 204 -7.89 7.31 -11.99
C LEU A 204 -8.14 6.58 -10.67
N TRP A 205 -8.76 5.41 -10.73
CA TRP A 205 -8.85 4.50 -9.60
C TRP A 205 -7.99 3.27 -9.86
N THR A 206 -7.14 2.92 -8.90
CA THR A 206 -6.33 1.71 -8.96
C THR A 206 -6.65 0.79 -7.81
N PHE A 207 -6.85 -0.50 -8.12
CA PHE A 207 -7.27 -1.50 -7.16
C PHE A 207 -6.49 -2.79 -7.32
N GLY A 208 -6.34 -3.53 -6.23
CA GLY A 208 -5.72 -4.84 -6.28
C GLY A 208 -5.70 -5.53 -4.93
N HIS A 209 -5.62 -6.84 -4.98
CA HIS A 209 -5.47 -7.70 -3.80
C HIS A 209 -4.13 -8.43 -3.87
N SER A 210 -3.49 -8.65 -2.71
CA SER A 210 -2.21 -9.37 -2.62
C SER A 210 -1.13 -8.73 -3.51
N LEU A 211 -0.47 -9.51 -4.38
CA LEU A 211 0.40 -9.02 -5.46
C LEU A 211 -0.22 -7.86 -6.25
N GLY A 212 -1.50 -7.97 -6.61
CA GLY A 212 -2.22 -6.93 -7.34
C GLY A 212 -2.27 -5.60 -6.59
N GLY A 213 -2.24 -5.62 -5.25
CA GLY A 213 -2.15 -4.42 -4.43
C GLY A 213 -0.86 -3.65 -4.71
N SER A 214 0.29 -4.32 -4.66
CA SER A 214 1.58 -3.71 -4.99
C SER A 214 1.60 -3.15 -6.42
N LEU A 215 1.06 -3.90 -7.39
CA LEU A 215 1.00 -3.46 -8.79
C LEU A 215 0.08 -2.24 -8.98
N ALA A 216 -1.04 -2.18 -8.26
CA ALA A 216 -1.95 -1.04 -8.26
C ALA A 216 -1.26 0.23 -7.72
N THR A 217 -0.55 0.11 -6.59
CA THR A 217 0.25 1.18 -6.00
C THR A 217 1.32 1.71 -6.98
N LEU A 218 2.03 0.80 -7.66
CA LEU A 218 3.02 1.16 -8.67
C LEU A 218 2.38 1.86 -9.88
N ALA A 219 1.24 1.38 -10.37
CA ALA A 219 0.52 1.97 -11.49
C ALA A 219 0.03 3.39 -11.20
N ALA A 220 -0.51 3.61 -10.00
CA ALA A 220 -0.93 4.94 -9.55
C ALA A 220 0.24 5.92 -9.52
N ASN A 221 1.36 5.53 -8.91
CA ASN A 221 2.53 6.37 -8.85
C ASN A 221 3.12 6.64 -10.25
N ALA A 222 3.21 5.61 -11.10
CA ALA A 222 3.70 5.76 -12.47
C ALA A 222 2.82 6.72 -13.29
N ALA A 223 1.49 6.66 -13.14
CA ALA A 223 0.56 7.57 -13.82
C ALA A 223 0.76 9.04 -13.40
N VAL A 224 1.13 9.29 -12.13
CA VAL A 224 1.47 10.64 -11.65
C VAL A 224 2.85 11.07 -12.14
N LYS A 225 3.87 10.21 -12.01
CA LYS A 225 5.25 10.54 -12.40
C LYS A 225 5.42 10.77 -13.91
N THR A 226 4.57 10.15 -14.72
CA THR A 226 4.51 10.33 -16.18
C THR A 226 3.59 11.47 -16.63
N GLY A 227 2.89 12.12 -15.69
CA GLY A 227 2.02 13.25 -15.98
C GLY A 227 0.69 12.90 -16.65
N ILE A 228 0.28 11.62 -16.63
CA ILE A 228 -1.02 11.20 -17.15
C ILE A 228 -2.13 11.73 -16.23
N PHE A 229 -1.92 11.67 -14.91
CA PHE A 229 -2.84 12.21 -13.90
C PHE A 229 -2.09 13.09 -12.90
N THR A 230 -2.79 14.06 -12.31
CA THR A 230 -2.32 14.74 -11.10
C THR A 230 -2.68 13.92 -9.86
N GLY A 231 -1.86 13.98 -8.81
CA GLY A 231 -2.04 13.16 -7.61
C GLY A 231 -3.39 13.28 -6.92
N ASP A 232 -4.01 14.47 -6.96
CA ASP A 232 -5.33 14.75 -6.40
C ASP A 232 -6.48 14.09 -7.19
N LYS A 233 -6.21 13.58 -8.40
CA LYS A 233 -7.13 12.86 -9.28
C LYS A 233 -6.88 11.35 -9.32
N VAL A 234 -6.05 10.84 -8.41
CA VAL A 234 -5.76 9.41 -8.30
C VAL A 234 -6.24 8.89 -6.95
N LYS A 235 -7.01 7.79 -6.98
CA LYS A 235 -7.43 7.03 -5.80
C LYS A 235 -6.85 5.64 -5.86
N VAL A 236 -6.28 5.18 -4.76
CA VAL A 236 -5.68 3.84 -4.65
C VAL A 236 -6.34 3.15 -3.47
N VAL A 237 -6.93 1.99 -3.70
CA VAL A 237 -7.42 1.14 -2.61
C VAL A 237 -6.98 -0.30 -2.84
N THR A 238 -6.08 -0.78 -1.99
CA THR A 238 -5.54 -2.14 -2.07
C THR A 238 -6.01 -2.97 -0.88
N MET A 239 -5.95 -4.29 -1.01
CA MET A 239 -6.31 -5.25 0.03
C MET A 239 -5.19 -6.26 0.21
N GLY A 240 -4.71 -6.45 1.44
CA GLY A 240 -3.66 -7.44 1.71
C GLY A 240 -2.35 -7.13 0.98
N GLU A 241 -2.08 -5.85 0.67
CA GLU A 241 -0.88 -5.45 -0.06
C GLU A 241 0.38 -5.70 0.81
N PRO A 242 1.40 -6.43 0.30
CA PRO A 242 2.71 -6.52 0.93
C PRO A 242 3.49 -5.20 0.81
N ARG A 243 4.52 -5.00 1.64
CA ARG A 243 5.41 -3.83 1.51
C ARG A 243 6.10 -3.86 0.15
N THR A 244 5.79 -2.88 -0.68
CA THR A 244 6.17 -2.88 -2.11
C THR A 244 7.61 -2.36 -2.35
N GLY A 245 8.12 -1.52 -1.47
CA GLY A 245 9.45 -0.90 -1.63
C GLY A 245 10.03 -0.41 -0.31
N ASP A 246 11.10 0.37 -0.43
CA ASP A 246 11.78 0.98 0.73
C ASP A 246 11.03 2.20 1.29
N TYR A 247 11.54 2.74 2.40
CA TYR A 247 10.99 3.95 3.02
C TYR A 247 10.86 5.13 2.04
N THR A 248 11.87 5.31 1.17
CA THR A 248 11.88 6.44 0.22
C THR A 248 10.78 6.27 -0.82
N PHE A 249 10.55 5.03 -1.28
CA PHE A 249 9.42 4.68 -2.12
C PHE A 249 8.08 4.96 -1.43
N ALA A 250 7.86 4.41 -0.24
CA ALA A 250 6.59 4.56 0.46
C ALA A 250 6.24 6.03 0.77
N GLN A 251 7.24 6.80 1.20
CA GLN A 251 7.11 8.24 1.44
C GLN A 251 6.80 8.99 0.14
N GLY A 252 7.52 8.67 -0.95
CA GLY A 252 7.31 9.30 -2.26
C GLY A 252 5.91 9.06 -2.80
N VAL A 253 5.45 7.80 -2.80
CA VAL A 253 4.10 7.45 -3.25
C VAL A 253 3.03 8.16 -2.43
N SER A 254 3.14 8.13 -1.09
CA SER A 254 2.15 8.79 -0.22
C SER A 254 2.09 10.31 -0.43
N LYS A 255 3.19 10.92 -0.87
CA LYS A 255 3.24 12.34 -1.26
C LYS A 255 2.63 12.58 -2.65
N ASN A 256 2.98 11.73 -3.62
CA ASN A 256 2.56 11.88 -5.02
C ASN A 256 1.08 11.55 -5.21
N VAL A 257 0.55 10.60 -4.42
CA VAL A 257 -0.83 10.13 -4.49
C VAL A 257 -1.43 10.19 -3.10
N PRO A 258 -1.98 11.34 -2.66
CA PRO A 258 -2.52 11.47 -1.31
C PRO A 258 -3.70 10.52 -1.03
N GLY A 259 -4.51 10.22 -2.06
CA GLY A 259 -5.71 9.38 -1.98
C GLY A 259 -5.46 7.87 -1.94
N ILE A 260 -4.41 7.43 -1.24
CA ILE A 260 -4.03 6.02 -1.11
C ILE A 260 -4.49 5.43 0.23
N TYR A 261 -5.13 4.26 0.16
CA TYR A 261 -5.55 3.48 1.32
C TYR A 261 -5.23 2.00 1.12
N ARG A 262 -4.77 1.36 2.18
CA ARG A 262 -4.39 -0.03 2.25
C ARG A 262 -5.31 -0.74 3.24
N ILE A 263 -6.22 -1.59 2.76
CA ILE A 263 -7.12 -2.35 3.61
C ILE A 263 -6.38 -3.59 4.13
N VAL A 264 -6.45 -3.81 5.45
CA VAL A 264 -5.87 -4.97 6.11
C VAL A 264 -6.93 -5.68 6.96
N HIS A 265 -7.07 -6.99 6.76
CA HIS A 265 -7.93 -7.85 7.56
C HIS A 265 -7.14 -8.52 8.68
N GLY A 266 -7.57 -8.32 9.93
CA GLY A 266 -7.04 -9.01 11.11
C GLY A 266 -5.52 -8.99 11.18
N ALA A 267 -4.92 -10.17 11.22
CA ALA A 267 -3.47 -10.34 11.32
C ALA A 267 -2.83 -10.84 10.01
N ASP A 268 -3.41 -10.51 8.84
CA ASP A 268 -2.94 -10.93 7.51
C ASP A 268 -1.41 -10.90 7.38
N LEU A 269 -0.82 -12.09 7.21
CA LEU A 269 0.62 -12.29 7.17
C LEU A 269 1.27 -11.62 5.96
N VAL A 270 0.58 -11.54 4.81
CA VAL A 270 1.16 -10.96 3.58
C VAL A 270 1.46 -9.48 3.77
N THR A 271 0.60 -8.76 4.50
CA THR A 271 0.81 -7.35 4.81
C THR A 271 2.03 -7.11 5.72
N LYS A 272 2.57 -8.15 6.35
CA LYS A 272 3.77 -8.05 7.19
C LYS A 272 5.04 -8.32 6.40
N LEU A 273 4.94 -8.66 5.12
CA LEU A 273 6.06 -9.02 4.27
C LEU A 273 6.30 -7.96 3.20
N PRO A 274 7.55 -7.74 2.79
CA PRO A 274 8.77 -8.18 3.46
C PRO A 274 8.90 -7.64 4.88
N LEU A 275 9.59 -8.39 5.74
CA LEU A 275 9.85 -7.94 7.10
C LEU A 275 10.77 -6.70 7.09
N LYS A 276 10.54 -5.80 8.05
CA LYS A 276 11.47 -4.69 8.32
C LYS A 276 12.68 -5.25 9.06
N LEU A 277 13.75 -5.55 8.32
CA LEU A 277 14.96 -6.15 8.92
C LEU A 277 15.76 -5.15 9.77
N THR A 278 15.62 -3.85 9.54
CA THR A 278 16.26 -2.77 10.31
C THR A 278 15.31 -1.57 10.43
N LEU A 279 15.58 -0.66 11.38
CA LEU A 279 14.89 0.63 11.49
C LEU A 279 15.46 1.69 10.52
N GLU A 280 16.16 1.27 9.47
CA GLU A 280 16.79 2.18 8.51
C GLU A 280 15.84 2.53 7.36
N GLN A 281 16.09 3.67 6.71
CA GLN A 281 15.39 4.13 5.50
C GLN A 281 15.53 3.18 4.29
N LYS A 282 16.34 2.13 4.39
CA LYS A 282 16.49 1.08 3.38
C LYS A 282 15.60 -0.13 3.63
N SER A 283 14.87 -0.15 4.75
CA SER A 283 13.95 -1.23 5.09
C SER A 283 12.66 -1.16 4.27
N ALA A 284 12.01 -2.30 4.10
CA ALA A 284 10.67 -2.39 3.53
C ALA A 284 9.71 -1.46 4.28
N TYR A 285 8.84 -0.76 3.56
CA TYR A 285 7.91 0.18 4.19
C TYR A 285 6.53 0.19 3.52
N HIS A 286 5.49 0.44 4.31
CA HIS A 286 4.14 0.69 3.80
C HIS A 286 3.88 2.16 3.46
N THR A 287 3.06 2.36 2.45
CA THR A 287 2.40 3.64 2.18
C THR A 287 1.37 3.96 3.28
N ASN A 288 1.13 5.25 3.54
CA ASN A 288 -0.13 5.65 4.19
C ASN A 288 -1.30 5.35 3.24
N PHE A 289 -2.56 5.29 3.68
CA PHE A 289 -3.03 5.05 5.06
C PHE A 289 -3.48 3.60 5.22
N GLU A 290 -3.27 3.00 6.39
CA GLU A 290 -3.84 1.68 6.68
C GLU A 290 -5.31 1.82 7.13
N VAL A 291 -6.19 1.02 6.54
CA VAL A 291 -7.56 0.79 7.00
C VAL A 291 -7.64 -0.62 7.58
N TRP A 292 -7.65 -0.71 8.90
CA TRP A 292 -7.58 -1.98 9.61
C TRP A 292 -8.94 -2.44 10.12
N TYR A 293 -9.33 -3.64 9.67
CA TYR A 293 -10.50 -4.35 10.17
C TYR A 293 -10.04 -5.49 11.07
N ASN A 294 -10.07 -5.27 12.38
CA ASN A 294 -9.77 -6.30 13.37
C ASN A 294 -11.05 -7.04 13.82
N ASN A 295 -11.81 -7.55 12.84
CA ASN A 295 -13.08 -8.27 12.99
C ASN A 295 -13.30 -9.12 11.73
N ASP A 296 -14.52 -9.59 11.48
CA ASP A 296 -14.90 -10.43 10.33
C ASP A 296 -15.18 -9.66 9.02
N MET A 297 -15.08 -8.33 9.04
CA MET A 297 -15.42 -7.45 7.91
C MET A 297 -16.86 -7.61 7.39
N ALA A 298 -17.79 -8.08 8.24
CA ALA A 298 -19.21 -8.11 7.90
C ALA A 298 -19.71 -6.70 7.55
N GLN A 299 -20.81 -6.61 6.78
CA GLN A 299 -21.39 -5.32 6.44
C GLN A 299 -21.76 -4.54 7.71
N GLY A 300 -21.26 -3.31 7.83
CA GLY A 300 -21.45 -2.47 9.02
C GLY A 300 -20.48 -2.74 10.17
N ALA A 301 -19.54 -3.69 10.01
CA ALA A 301 -18.43 -3.85 10.95
C ALA A 301 -17.55 -2.60 10.97
N GLY A 302 -17.09 -2.21 12.15
CA GLY A 302 -16.23 -1.04 12.32
C GLY A 302 -14.82 -1.27 11.78
N PHE A 303 -14.13 -0.20 11.42
CA PHE A 303 -12.71 -0.21 11.05
C PHE A 303 -11.97 0.98 11.67
N VAL A 304 -10.64 0.89 11.69
CA VAL A 304 -9.77 1.98 12.12
C VAL A 304 -8.93 2.44 10.94
N VAL A 305 -8.95 3.75 10.66
CA VAL A 305 -7.97 4.36 9.75
C VAL A 305 -6.76 4.77 10.60
N ASN A 306 -5.64 4.07 10.40
CA ASN A 306 -4.41 4.36 11.10
C ASN A 306 -3.82 5.67 10.56
N ASN A 307 -3.43 6.57 11.45
CA ASN A 307 -2.84 7.86 11.11
C ASN A 307 -1.32 7.79 10.94
N ARG A 308 -0.73 6.60 11.01
CA ARG A 308 0.70 6.32 10.83
C ARG A 308 0.90 5.34 9.67
N ALA A 309 2.07 5.42 9.04
CA ALA A 309 2.37 4.68 7.81
C ALA A 309 2.61 3.19 8.03
N ASP A 310 3.54 2.81 8.91
CA ASP A 310 3.93 1.40 9.06
C ASP A 310 4.37 1.05 10.48
N ASP A 311 5.05 1.94 11.21
CA ASP A 311 5.64 1.55 12.48
C ASP A 311 4.61 1.29 13.59
N GLN A 312 4.62 0.04 14.10
CA GLN A 312 4.05 -0.45 15.35
C GLN A 312 2.69 0.15 15.74
N SER A 313 1.83 0.27 14.75
CA SER A 313 0.48 0.79 14.85
C SER A 313 -0.44 -0.05 13.96
N GLY A 314 -1.74 -0.03 14.25
CA GLY A 314 -2.74 -0.80 13.51
C GLY A 314 -2.39 -2.30 13.44
N SER A 315 -2.44 -2.89 12.25
CA SER A 315 -2.27 -4.33 12.03
C SER A 315 -0.86 -4.86 12.40
N ASN A 316 0.15 -3.98 12.39
CA ASN A 316 1.51 -4.32 12.81
C ASN A 316 1.65 -4.52 14.34
N THR A 317 0.62 -4.22 15.13
CA THR A 317 0.61 -4.44 16.60
C THR A 317 0.23 -5.86 17.01
N VAL A 318 -0.31 -6.66 16.09
CA VAL A 318 -0.75 -8.02 16.35
C VAL A 318 0.16 -9.02 15.64
N ASN A 319 0.34 -10.20 16.21
CA ASN A 319 1.04 -11.30 15.54
C ASN A 319 0.07 -12.12 14.69
N TYR A 320 0.59 -12.79 13.66
CA TYR A 320 -0.20 -13.75 12.88
C TYR A 320 -0.67 -14.88 13.81
N ASP A 321 -1.96 -15.20 13.78
CA ASP A 321 -2.61 -16.15 14.70
C ASP A 321 -2.95 -17.51 14.05
N GLY A 322 -2.49 -17.73 12.81
CA GLY A 322 -2.75 -18.97 12.07
C GLY A 322 -4.02 -18.98 11.22
N LYS A 323 -4.87 -17.95 11.28
CA LYS A 323 -6.08 -17.86 10.45
C LYS A 323 -5.79 -17.27 9.08
N ASP A 324 -6.54 -17.73 8.08
CA ASP A 324 -6.45 -17.20 6.72
C ASP A 324 -7.21 -15.87 6.57
N TYR A 325 -6.61 -14.78 7.04
CA TYR A 325 -7.13 -13.44 6.76
C TYR A 325 -6.88 -13.00 5.32
N HIS A 326 -5.86 -13.55 4.65
CA HIS A 326 -5.38 -13.03 3.38
C HIS A 326 -6.37 -13.28 2.24
N ASN A 327 -7.01 -14.45 2.23
CA ASN A 327 -7.97 -14.80 1.19
C ASN A 327 -9.39 -14.36 1.52
N ASN A 328 -9.62 -13.72 2.68
CA ASN A 328 -10.94 -13.32 3.13
C ASN A 328 -10.96 -11.80 3.33
N TYR A 329 -11.63 -11.05 2.47
CA TYR A 329 -11.85 -9.62 2.70
C TYR A 329 -13.34 -9.32 2.57
N PHE A 330 -13.90 -8.48 3.44
CA PHE A 330 -15.32 -8.12 3.42
C PHE A 330 -16.30 -9.30 3.58
N ASN A 331 -15.90 -10.32 4.34
CA ASN A 331 -16.66 -11.56 4.58
C ASN A 331 -16.98 -12.34 3.29
N VAL A 332 -16.09 -12.28 2.30
CA VAL A 332 -16.13 -13.13 1.10
C VAL A 332 -14.79 -13.85 0.91
N ASP A 333 -14.86 -15.03 0.29
CA ASP A 333 -13.69 -15.78 -0.17
C ASP A 333 -13.22 -15.19 -1.50
N ASN A 334 -12.13 -14.43 -1.46
CA ASN A 334 -11.59 -13.71 -2.60
C ASN A 334 -11.17 -14.62 -3.76
N ASP A 335 -10.70 -15.84 -3.47
CA ASP A 335 -10.27 -16.78 -4.50
C ASP A 335 -11.45 -17.23 -5.37
N ASN A 336 -12.63 -17.37 -4.75
CA ASN A 336 -13.83 -17.88 -5.42
C ASN A 336 -14.88 -16.82 -5.75
N TYR A 337 -14.79 -15.61 -5.18
CA TYR A 337 -15.79 -14.56 -5.34
C TYR A 337 -16.04 -14.19 -6.81
N HIS A 338 -14.97 -14.11 -7.61
CA HIS A 338 -15.07 -13.83 -9.04
C HIS A 338 -15.74 -14.94 -9.85
N LEU A 339 -15.57 -16.21 -9.44
CA LEU A 339 -16.20 -17.37 -10.10
C LEU A 339 -17.72 -17.38 -9.93
N ASN A 340 -18.21 -16.78 -8.85
CA ASN A 340 -19.64 -16.60 -8.58
C ASN A 340 -20.18 -15.28 -9.16
N GLY A 341 -19.43 -14.61 -10.04
CA GLY A 341 -19.84 -13.34 -10.64
C GLY A 341 -19.85 -12.18 -9.64
N CYS A 342 -19.03 -12.25 -8.59
CA CYS A 342 -18.93 -11.26 -7.52
C CYS A 342 -20.27 -11.03 -6.80
N LEU A 343 -21.05 -12.08 -6.54
CA LEU A 343 -22.34 -12.00 -5.83
C LEU A 343 -22.18 -12.18 -4.33
#